data_AF-A0A5R8WBT5-F1
#
_entry.id   AF-A0A5R8WBT5-F1
#
_cell.length_a   1.000
_cell.length_b   1.000
_cell.length_c   1.000
_cell.angle_alpha   90.00
_cell.angle_beta   90.00
_cell.angle_gamma   90.00
#
_symmetry.space_group_name_H-M   'P 1'
#
loop_
_entity.id
_entity.type
_entity.pdbx_description
1 polymer ?
#
loop_
_entity_poly.entity_id
_entity_poly.type
_entity_poly.pdbx_seq_one_letter_code
_entity_poly.pdbx_strand_id
1 'polypeptide(L)'
;MRKFDSPGGGPVSAIIQTCTNCSASYFPARLICRHCHGTEFADDKADTGVVETTTRLSNGLQIATITCPGDVYLIARIIGGTADAGDRIRLTNDPNDDTAVAAFVPLHGTEL
;
A
#
# COMPACT_ATOMS: atom_id res chain seq x y z
N MET A 1 17.77 -12.01 10.60
CA MET A 1 17.86 -10.72 9.89
C MET A 1 18.40 -10.98 8.49
N ARG A 2 17.53 -11.07 7.47
CA ARG A 2 17.98 -11.24 6.08
C ARG A 2 17.90 -9.88 5.40
N LYS A 3 19.06 -9.38 4.96
CA LYS A 3 19.16 -8.25 4.05
C LYS A 3 18.66 -8.71 2.68
N PHE A 4 17.67 -8.02 2.14
CA PHE A 4 17.23 -8.20 0.77
C PHE A 4 17.99 -7.20 -0.11
N ASP A 5 19.04 -7.65 -0.76
CA ASP A 5 19.62 -6.92 -1.89
C ASP A 5 18.86 -7.32 -3.17
N SER A 6 18.41 -6.34 -3.94
CA SER A 6 17.75 -6.54 -5.24
C SER A 6 18.54 -5.80 -6.34
N PRO A 7 18.89 -6.45 -7.46
CA PRO A 7 19.47 -5.78 -8.60
C PRO A 7 18.35 -5.25 -9.52
N GLY A 8 18.19 -3.92 -9.54
CA GLY A 8 17.42 -3.18 -10.57
C GLY A 8 16.05 -2.65 -10.15
N GLY A 9 15.97 -1.35 -9.87
CA GLY A 9 14.71 -0.56 -9.99
C GLY A 9 13.91 -0.25 -8.72
N GLY A 10 14.45 0.60 -7.84
CA GLY A 10 13.70 1.52 -6.94
C GLY A 10 12.96 0.93 -5.71
N PRO A 11 12.90 1.65 -4.56
CA PRO A 11 12.09 1.23 -3.42
C PRO A 11 10.61 1.53 -3.68
N VAL A 12 9.86 0.49 -4.07
CA VAL A 12 8.43 0.58 -4.37
C VAL A 12 7.75 -0.55 -3.61
N SER A 13 6.87 -0.24 -2.66
CA SER A 13 5.88 -1.16 -2.07
C SER A 13 5.11 -0.53 -0.90
N ALA A 14 3.80 -0.74 -0.86
CA ALA A 14 3.07 -0.79 0.40
C ALA A 14 3.23 -2.18 1.02
N ILE A 15 3.13 -2.27 2.35
CA ILE A 15 3.21 -3.55 3.08
C ILE A 15 1.81 -3.97 3.50
N ILE A 16 1.41 -5.18 3.11
CA ILE A 16 0.15 -5.84 3.48
C ILE A 16 0.51 -7.07 4.33
N GLN A 17 -0.30 -7.39 5.33
CA GLN A 17 -0.10 -8.61 6.13
C GLN A 17 -1.04 -9.72 5.68
N THR A 18 -0.50 -10.92 5.46
CA THR A 18 -1.29 -12.11 5.14
C THR A 18 -1.15 -13.12 6.28
N CYS A 19 -2.29 -13.55 6.84
CA CYS A 19 -2.29 -14.56 7.89
C CYS A 19 -1.78 -15.89 7.35
N THR A 20 -0.75 -16.47 7.98
CA THR A 20 -0.11 -17.71 7.50
C THR A 20 -1.01 -18.93 7.66
N ASN A 21 -2.04 -18.85 8.51
CA ASN A 21 -2.93 -19.99 8.82
C ASN A 21 -4.19 -20.03 7.94
N CYS A 22 -4.74 -18.88 7.53
CA CYS A 22 -6.00 -18.83 6.77
C CYS A 22 -5.97 -17.92 5.54
N SER A 23 -4.81 -17.35 5.21
CA SER A 23 -4.57 -16.52 4.02
C SER A 23 -5.38 -15.22 3.94
N ALA A 24 -6.06 -14.81 5.02
CA ALA A 24 -6.71 -13.51 5.06
C ALA A 24 -5.66 -12.38 5.06
N SER A 25 -5.85 -11.40 4.18
CA SER A 25 -4.97 -10.23 4.04
C SER A 25 -5.50 -9.01 4.79
N TYR A 26 -4.59 -8.16 5.26
CA TYR A 26 -4.92 -7.03 6.11
C TYR A 26 -4.04 -5.81 5.81
N PHE A 27 -4.70 -4.66 5.79
CA PHE A 27 -4.11 -3.36 6.00
C PHE A 27 -5.10 -2.49 6.80
N PRO A 28 -4.65 -1.69 7.78
CA PRO A 28 -3.32 -1.69 8.37
C PRO A 28 -2.96 -3.02 9.06
N ALA A 29 -1.68 -3.17 9.42
CA ALA A 29 -1.17 -4.34 10.14
C ALA A 29 -1.97 -4.66 11.42
N ARG A 30 -2.06 -5.96 11.74
CA ARG A 30 -2.84 -6.54 12.84
C ARG A 30 -1.98 -7.51 13.65
N LEU A 31 -2.26 -7.59 14.95
CA LEU A 31 -1.64 -8.56 15.85
C LEU A 31 -2.38 -9.91 15.88
N ILE A 32 -3.67 -9.92 15.52
CA ILE A 32 -4.55 -11.10 15.60
C ILE A 32 -5.44 -11.13 14.36
N CYS A 33 -5.57 -12.32 13.74
CA CYS A 33 -6.40 -12.54 12.58
C CYS A 33 -7.88 -12.61 12.99
N ARG A 34 -8.75 -11.77 12.40
CA ARG A 34 -10.19 -11.75 12.72
C ARG A 34 -10.92 -13.03 12.28
N HIS A 35 -10.35 -13.79 11.35
CA HIS A 35 -10.98 -14.98 10.78
C HIS A 35 -10.64 -16.26 11.55
N CYS A 36 -9.37 -16.46 11.94
CA CYS A 36 -8.91 -17.69 12.58
C CYS A 36 -8.26 -17.48 13.97
N HIS A 37 -8.19 -16.23 14.45
CA HIS A 37 -7.52 -15.84 15.70
C HIS A 37 -6.03 -16.18 15.80
N GLY A 38 -5.40 -16.57 14.69
CA GLY A 38 -3.96 -16.77 14.62
C GLY A 38 -3.20 -15.46 14.78
N THR A 39 -1.98 -15.55 15.33
CA THR A 39 -1.09 -14.41 15.58
C THR A 39 0.09 -14.37 14.61
N GLU A 40 0.18 -15.31 13.68
CA GLU A 40 1.25 -15.41 12.70
C GLU A 40 0.83 -14.81 11.35
N PHE A 41 1.68 -13.90 10.87
CA PHE A 41 1.49 -13.14 9.63
C PHE A 41 2.80 -13.10 8.83
N ALA A 42 2.67 -13.12 7.51
CA ALA A 42 3.73 -12.79 6.57
C ALA A 42 3.48 -11.40 5.98
N ASP A 43 4.55 -10.64 5.77
CA ASP A 43 4.48 -9.34 5.09
C ASP A 43 4.62 -9.55 3.57
N ASP A 44 3.63 -9.09 2.83
CA ASP A 44 3.59 -9.08 1.38
C ASP A 44 3.73 -7.65 0.85
N LYS A 45 4.47 -7.51 -0.24
CA LYS A 45 4.64 -6.22 -0.93
C LYS A 45 3.56 -6.02 -1.97
N ALA A 46 2.93 -4.85 -1.95
CA ALA A 46 2.05 -4.38 -3.01
C ALA A 46 2.72 -3.23 -3.76
N ASP A 47 3.09 -3.46 -5.02
CA ASP A 47 3.77 -2.47 -5.86
C ASP A 47 2.78 -1.63 -6.69
N THR A 48 1.56 -2.15 -6.88
CA THR A 48 0.49 -1.53 -7.67
C THR A 48 -0.87 -1.80 -7.04
N GLY A 49 -1.84 -0.97 -7.38
CA GLY A 49 -3.25 -1.17 -7.04
C GLY A 49 -4.17 -0.50 -8.06
N VAL A 50 -5.48 -0.57 -7.80
CA VAL A 50 -6.50 0.08 -8.62
C VAL A 50 -7.16 1.17 -7.81
N VAL A 51 -7.27 2.37 -8.37
CA VAL A 51 -7.99 3.48 -7.75
C VAL A 51 -9.48 3.15 -7.72
N GLU A 52 -10.06 3.05 -6.52
CA GLU A 52 -11.49 2.79 -6.37
C GLU A 52 -12.29 4.10 -6.32
N THR A 53 -11.81 5.06 -5.53
CA THR A 53 -12.48 6.36 -5.33
C THR A 53 -11.44 7.40 -4.99
N THR A 54 -11.68 8.65 -5.40
CA THR A 54 -10.81 9.77 -5.08
C THR A 54 -11.58 10.93 -4.46
N THR A 55 -10.88 11.70 -3.64
CA THR A 55 -11.35 12.92 -2.99
C THR A 55 -10.34 14.02 -3.24
N ARG A 56 -10.77 15.11 -3.86
CA ARG A 56 -9.95 16.31 -4.05
C ARG A 56 -10.16 17.26 -2.87
N LEU A 57 -9.06 17.67 -2.24
CA LEU A 57 -9.04 18.63 -1.14
C LEU A 57 -8.98 20.06 -1.67
N SER A 58 -9.35 21.04 -0.84
CA SER A 58 -9.37 22.46 -1.20
C SER A 58 -7.98 23.03 -1.52
N ASN A 59 -6.91 22.42 -0.99
CA ASN A 59 -5.52 22.77 -1.30
C ASN A 59 -4.99 22.12 -2.58
N GLY A 60 -5.85 21.45 -3.36
CA GLY A 60 -5.49 20.80 -4.62
C GLY A 60 -4.93 19.39 -4.49
N LEU A 61 -4.64 18.90 -3.28
CA LEU A 61 -4.21 17.50 -3.08
C LEU A 61 -5.36 16.53 -3.38
N GLN A 62 -5.01 15.35 -3.88
CA GLN A 62 -5.95 14.26 -4.11
C GLN A 62 -5.61 13.08 -3.21
N ILE A 63 -6.60 12.60 -2.46
CA ILE A 63 -6.53 11.37 -1.66
C ILE A 63 -7.35 10.30 -2.38
N ALA A 64 -6.88 9.06 -2.37
CA ALA A 64 -7.53 7.95 -3.04
C ALA A 64 -7.65 6.74 -2.12
N THR A 65 -8.74 5.99 -2.31
CA THR A 65 -8.85 4.61 -1.86
C THR A 65 -8.32 3.72 -2.98
N ILE A 66 -7.36 2.86 -2.65
CA ILE A 66 -6.70 1.96 -3.60
C ILE A 66 -7.01 0.53 -3.20
N THR A 67 -7.58 -0.26 -4.12
CA THR A 67 -7.76 -1.69 -3.93
C THR A 67 -6.50 -2.45 -4.34
N CYS A 68 -6.07 -3.37 -3.49
CA CYS A 68 -4.92 -4.25 -3.68
C CYS A 68 -5.36 -5.72 -3.63
N PRO A 69 -4.50 -6.67 -4.07
CA PRO A 69 -4.79 -8.10 -3.96
C PRO A 69 -5.19 -8.51 -2.53
N GLY A 70 -6.09 -9.48 -2.42
CA GLY A 70 -6.62 -9.95 -1.13
C GLY A 70 -7.72 -9.07 -0.53
N ASP A 71 -8.41 -8.29 -1.36
CA ASP A 71 -9.49 -7.36 -0.97
C ASP A 71 -9.06 -6.37 0.13
N VAL A 72 -7.82 -5.89 0.00
CA VAL A 72 -7.23 -4.91 0.90
C VAL A 72 -7.37 -3.51 0.31
N TYR A 73 -7.75 -2.56 1.16
CA TYR A 73 -7.94 -1.16 0.79
C TYR A 73 -6.88 -0.30 1.47
N LEU A 74 -6.16 0.48 0.67
CA LEU A 74 -5.18 1.45 1.13
C LEU A 74 -5.74 2.86 0.98
N ILE A 75 -5.42 3.74 1.92
CA ILE A 75 -5.63 5.18 1.75
C ILE A 75 -4.30 5.80 1.35
N ALA A 76 -4.26 6.42 0.18
CA ALA A 76 -3.04 6.95 -0.42
C ALA A 76 -3.23 8.40 -0.86
N ARG A 77 -2.15 9.19 -0.87
CA ARG A 77 -2.12 10.50 -1.52
C ARG A 77 -1.65 10.34 -2.95
N ILE A 78 -2.37 10.88 -3.92
CA ILE A 78 -1.91 10.94 -5.31
C ILE A 78 -0.84 12.03 -5.44
N ILE A 79 0.28 11.68 -6.05
CA ILE A 79 1.41 12.57 -6.35
C ILE A 79 1.76 12.47 -7.85
N GLY A 80 2.51 13.45 -8.36
CA GLY A 80 2.92 13.49 -9.77
C GLY A 80 1.80 13.81 -10.77
N GLY A 81 0.58 14.13 -10.30
CA GLY A 81 -0.57 14.48 -11.14
C GLY A 81 -1.89 14.15 -10.47
N THR A 82 -2.84 13.64 -11.25
CA THR A 82 -4.18 13.22 -10.81
C THR A 82 -4.49 11.82 -11.31
N ALA A 83 -5.36 11.10 -10.61
CA ALA A 83 -5.84 9.77 -11.02
C ALA A 83 -7.36 9.68 -10.87
N ASP A 84 -7.99 8.83 -11.67
CA ASP A 84 -9.42 8.60 -11.67
C ASP A 84 -9.77 7.17 -11.24
N ALA A 85 -11.03 6.94 -10.87
CA ALA A 85 -11.49 5.61 -10.51
C ALA A 85 -11.33 4.62 -11.69
N GLY A 86 -10.81 3.43 -11.41
CA GLY A 86 -10.44 2.41 -12.38
C GLY A 86 -8.98 2.45 -12.83
N ASP A 87 -8.24 3.53 -12.55
CA ASP A 87 -6.83 3.63 -12.92
C ASP A 87 -5.99 2.61 -12.16
N ARG A 88 -5.14 1.88 -12.88
CA ARG A 88 -4.08 1.08 -12.27
C ARG A 88 -2.90 1.98 -11.97
N ILE A 89 -2.54 2.10 -10.70
CA ILE A 89 -1.52 3.05 -10.24
C ILE A 89 -0.40 2.35 -9.47
N ARG A 90 0.81 2.89 -9.59
CA ARG A 90 1.97 2.46 -8.81
C ARG A 90 1.86 2.96 -7.38
N LEU A 91 2.22 2.12 -6.41
CA LEU A 91 2.32 2.50 -5.00
C LEU A 91 3.74 3.00 -4.71
N THR A 92 3.91 3.92 -3.77
CA THR A 92 5.24 4.38 -3.35
C THR A 92 5.25 4.80 -1.88
N ASN A 93 6.38 4.66 -1.23
CA ASN A 93 6.63 5.16 0.11
C ASN A 93 7.50 6.43 0.12
N ASP A 94 7.88 6.93 -1.06
CA ASP A 94 8.57 8.21 -1.21
C ASP A 94 7.54 9.32 -1.49
N PRO A 95 7.36 10.31 -0.60
CA PRO A 95 6.41 11.40 -0.81
C PRO A 95 6.81 12.36 -1.93
N ASN A 96 8.06 12.31 -2.38
CA ASN A 96 8.65 13.21 -3.38
C ASN A 96 8.91 12.53 -4.73
N ASP A 97 8.37 11.33 -4.95
CA ASP A 97 8.54 10.66 -6.23
C ASP A 97 7.86 11.46 -7.35
N ASP A 98 8.68 12.01 -8.25
CA ASP A 98 8.28 12.85 -9.37
C ASP A 98 8.39 12.13 -10.72
N THR A 99 8.65 10.82 -10.70
CA THR A 99 8.90 10.05 -11.93
C THR A 99 7.63 9.85 -12.77
N ALA A 100 6.47 9.74 -12.12
CA ALA A 100 5.17 9.54 -12.74
C ALA A 100 4.04 9.78 -11.72
N VAL A 101 2.79 9.75 -12.20
CA VAL A 101 1.61 9.71 -11.30
C VAL A 101 1.68 8.45 -10.44
N ALA A 102 1.66 8.62 -9.12
CA ALA A 102 1.78 7.53 -8.16
C ALA A 102 0.90 7.75 -6.93
N ALA A 103 0.64 6.67 -6.20
CA ALA A 103 -0.08 6.68 -4.94
C ALA A 103 0.92 6.51 -3.77
N PHE A 104 1.17 7.61 -3.07
CA PHE A 104 2.00 7.64 -1.87
C PHE A 104 1.25 7.03 -0.67
N VAL A 105 1.82 5.97 -0.12
CA VAL A 105 1.37 5.27 1.08
C VAL A 105 2.49 5.37 2.12
N PRO A 106 2.27 6.04 3.26
CA PRO A 106 3.30 6.13 4.29
C PRO A 106 3.59 4.75 4.88
N LEU A 107 4.87 4.41 5.00
CA LEU A 107 5.28 3.30 5.87
C LEU A 107 5.32 3.83 7.30
N HIS A 108 4.52 3.25 8.19
CA HIS A 108 4.81 3.36 9.61
C HIS A 108 5.99 2.45 9.92
N GLY A 109 7.17 3.05 10.12
CA GLY A 109 8.31 2.34 10.67
C GLY A 109 7.91 1.77 12.03
N THR A 110 8.07 0.47 12.22
CA THR A 110 8.17 -0.15 13.54
C THR A 110 9.49 0.30 14.17
N GLU A 111 9.53 1.54 14.66
CA GLU A 111 10.37 1.87 15.81
C GLU A 111 9.52 1.55 17.04
N LEU A 112 9.74 0.34 17.59
CA LEU A 112 9.42 -0.01 18.97
C LEU A 112 10.73 -0.15 19.74
#